data_AF-A0A959LEC0-F1
#
_entry.id   AF-A0A959LEC0-F1
#
_cell.length_a   1.000
_cell.length_b   1.000
_cell.length_c   1.000
_cell.angle_alpha   90.00
_cell.angle_beta   90.00
_cell.angle_gamma   90.00
#
_symmetry.space_group_name_H-M   'P 1'
#
loop_
_entity.id
_entity.type
_entity.pdbx_description
1 polymer ?
#
loop_
_entity_poly.entity_id
_entity_poly.type
_entity_poly.pdbx_seq_one_letter_code
_entity_poly.pdbx_strand_id
1 'polypeptide(L)'
;MTMASAFTHAFSAFALGSVLQTGKLRKGLILTGMLSAAMPDLDVIAFWLDIPYEHPLGHRGLTHSILFAAIWALGIGYLFWRNVDNRDRIRWRIWFYLFLCTASHGVLDAMTTGGRGVGFFIPLDNDRYFLPWRFIQVSPIRASAFFSEYGLKVLTNEFVTVWLPCMIVMIIVWMFRQWRKA
;
A
#
# COMPACT_ATOMS: atom_id res chain seq x y z
N MET A 1 10.49 -13.13 10.11
CA MET A 1 10.18 -12.33 8.90
C MET A 1 8.85 -11.67 9.14
N THR A 2 8.75 -10.36 8.91
CA THR A 2 7.71 -9.49 9.47
C THR A 2 7.40 -8.35 8.50
N MET A 3 6.14 -7.93 8.42
CA MET A 3 5.54 -6.98 7.47
C MET A 3 4.55 -6.04 8.18
N ALA A 4 4.08 -4.93 7.62
CA ALA A 4 2.84 -4.31 8.12
C ALA A 4 1.64 -5.20 7.72
N SER A 5 0.52 -5.14 8.47
CA SER A 5 -0.58 -6.06 8.16
C SER A 5 -1.26 -5.71 6.83
N ALA A 6 -1.70 -6.74 6.11
CA ALA A 6 -2.47 -6.59 4.88
C ALA A 6 -3.72 -5.70 5.06
N PHE A 7 -4.31 -5.69 6.27
CA PHE A 7 -5.44 -4.82 6.60
C PHE A 7 -5.07 -3.34 6.57
N THR A 8 -3.89 -2.99 7.08
CA THR A 8 -3.40 -1.61 7.08
C THR A 8 -3.15 -1.10 5.67
N HIS A 9 -2.54 -1.91 4.80
CA HIS A 9 -2.32 -1.53 3.40
C HIS A 9 -3.63 -1.35 2.63
N ALA A 10 -4.58 -2.28 2.81
CA ALA A 10 -5.92 -2.16 2.23
C ALA A 10 -6.67 -0.92 2.76
N PHE A 11 -6.56 -0.62 4.05
CA PHE A 11 -7.20 0.54 4.67
C PHE A 11 -6.61 1.86 4.17
N SER A 12 -5.29 1.96 4.07
CA SER A 12 -4.61 3.15 3.53
C SER A 12 -5.00 3.42 2.07
N ALA A 13 -5.11 2.38 1.24
CA ALA A 13 -5.58 2.51 -0.14
C ALA A 13 -7.05 2.96 -0.23
N PHE A 14 -7.90 2.45 0.66
CA PHE A 14 -9.29 2.87 0.79
C PHE A 14 -9.39 4.35 1.21
N ALA A 15 -8.61 4.76 2.21
CA ALA A 15 -8.57 6.15 2.68
C ALA A 15 -8.13 7.10 1.55
N LEU A 16 -7.05 6.77 0.83
CA LEU A 16 -6.61 7.53 -0.35
C LEU A 16 -7.72 7.65 -1.40
N GLY A 17 -8.38 6.53 -1.72
CA GLY A 17 -9.45 6.51 -2.73
C GLY A 17 -10.71 7.25 -2.32
N SER A 18 -11.01 7.32 -1.02
CA SER A 18 -12.16 8.06 -0.49
C SER A 18 -12.00 9.58 -0.60
N VAL A 19 -10.76 10.06 -0.52
CA VAL A 19 -10.36 11.47 -0.65
C VAL A 19 -10.26 11.91 -2.11
N LEU A 20 -10.12 10.99 -3.06
CA LEU A 20 -10.14 11.31 -4.49
C LEU A 20 -11.57 11.39 -5.04
N GLN A 21 -11.85 12.45 -5.81
CA GLN A 21 -13.16 12.63 -6.47
C GLN A 21 -13.18 11.88 -7.80
N THR A 22 -13.60 10.62 -7.78
CA THR A 22 -13.57 9.73 -8.96
C THR A 22 -14.95 9.45 -9.56
N GLY A 23 -15.97 10.23 -9.18
CA GLY A 23 -17.30 10.20 -9.79
C GLY A 23 -17.94 8.81 -9.79
N LYS A 24 -18.47 8.37 -10.94
CA LYS A 24 -19.13 7.07 -11.12
C LYS A 24 -18.17 5.87 -11.05
N LEU A 25 -16.86 6.08 -11.25
CA LEU A 25 -15.85 5.01 -11.28
C LEU A 25 -15.34 4.62 -9.88
N ARG A 26 -15.87 5.26 -8.83
CA ARG A 26 -15.33 5.26 -7.47
C ARG A 26 -15.20 3.88 -6.84
N LYS A 27 -16.20 3.00 -6.94
CA LYS A 27 -16.17 1.69 -6.26
C LYS A 27 -15.13 0.75 -6.85
N GLY A 28 -15.14 0.58 -8.18
CA GLY A 28 -14.19 -0.29 -8.88
C GLY A 28 -12.76 0.20 -8.70
N LEU A 29 -12.54 1.52 -8.80
CA LEU A 29 -11.21 2.09 -8.65
C LEU A 29 -10.66 1.90 -7.23
N ILE A 30 -11.46 2.14 -6.19
CA ILE A 30 -11.07 1.90 -4.80
C ILE A 30 -10.70 0.43 -4.59
N LEU A 31 -11.51 -0.50 -5.07
CA LEU A 31 -11.21 -1.93 -4.96
C LEU A 31 -9.89 -2.28 -5.66
N THR A 32 -9.67 -1.80 -6.89
CA THR A 32 -8.39 -2.01 -7.59
C THR A 32 -7.21 -1.39 -6.85
N GLY A 33 -7.41 -0.25 -6.17
CA GLY A 33 -6.39 0.38 -5.33
C GLY A 33 -6.05 -0.46 -4.10
N MET A 34 -7.05 -0.99 -3.40
CA MET A 34 -6.86 -1.90 -2.25
C MET A 34 -6.10 -3.16 -2.65
N LEU A 35 -6.47 -3.78 -3.77
CA LEU A 35 -5.77 -4.96 -4.30
C LEU A 35 -4.34 -4.61 -4.73
N SER A 36 -4.13 -3.44 -5.34
CA SER A 36 -2.79 -2.99 -5.74
C SER A 36 -1.89 -2.69 -4.55
N ALA A 37 -2.45 -2.17 -3.45
CA ALA A 37 -1.71 -1.98 -2.21
C ALA A 37 -1.30 -3.31 -1.56
N ALA A 38 -2.10 -4.37 -1.69
CA ALA A 38 -1.73 -5.71 -1.18
C ALA A 38 -0.80 -6.50 -2.10
N MET A 39 -0.65 -6.09 -3.36
CA MET A 39 0.13 -6.82 -4.37
C MET A 39 1.61 -7.05 -4.00
N PRO A 40 2.34 -6.09 -3.41
CA PRO A 40 3.78 -6.27 -3.17
C PRO A 40 4.13 -7.46 -2.30
N ASP A 41 3.28 -7.79 -1.32
CA ASP A 41 3.46 -8.90 -0.39
C ASP A 41 3.24 -10.29 -1.00
N LEU A 42 2.76 -10.39 -2.24
CA LEU A 42 2.74 -11.69 -2.93
C LEU A 42 4.16 -12.22 -3.17
N ASP A 43 5.19 -11.41 -2.95
CA ASP A 43 6.59 -11.83 -2.89
C ASP A 43 6.89 -12.85 -1.77
N VAL A 44 5.99 -13.07 -0.80
CA VAL A 44 6.13 -14.17 0.17
C VAL A 44 6.16 -15.56 -0.51
N ILE A 45 5.64 -15.66 -1.74
CA ILE A 45 5.76 -16.86 -2.58
C ILE A 45 7.23 -17.15 -2.91
N ALA A 46 8.10 -16.14 -2.94
CA ALA A 46 9.53 -16.32 -3.17
C ALA A 46 10.17 -17.27 -2.14
N PHE A 47 9.66 -17.31 -0.91
CA PHE A 47 10.12 -18.27 0.10
C PHE A 47 9.79 -19.72 -0.23
N TRP A 48 8.72 -19.97 -1.00
CA TRP A 48 8.37 -21.32 -1.47
C TRP A 48 9.26 -21.77 -2.63
N LEU A 49 9.96 -20.82 -3.26
CA LEU A 49 10.94 -21.04 -4.31
C LEU A 49 12.38 -21.00 -3.77
N ASP A 50 12.57 -21.09 -2.44
CA ASP A 50 13.86 -21.00 -1.74
C ASP A 50 14.65 -19.71 -2.01
N ILE A 51 13.98 -18.63 -2.40
CA ILE A 51 14.61 -17.31 -2.58
C ILE A 51 14.80 -16.65 -1.21
N PRO A 52 16.04 -16.27 -0.82
CA PRO A 52 16.30 -15.62 0.45
C PRO A 52 15.63 -14.26 0.56
N TYR A 53 15.26 -13.85 1.79
CA TYR A 53 14.64 -12.54 2.06
C TYR A 53 15.41 -11.37 1.44
N GLU A 54 16.74 -11.36 1.60
CA GLU A 54 17.61 -10.27 1.16
C GLU A 54 17.83 -10.21 -0.35
N HIS A 55 17.56 -11.30 -1.06
CA HIS A 55 17.67 -11.33 -2.51
C HIS A 55 16.82 -10.21 -3.14
N PRO A 56 17.22 -9.61 -4.28
CA PRO A 56 16.44 -8.55 -4.91
C PRO A 56 15.00 -8.96 -5.27
N LEU A 57 14.77 -10.26 -5.53
CA LEU A 57 13.44 -10.84 -5.75
C LEU A 57 12.80 -11.44 -4.49
N GLY A 58 13.48 -11.35 -3.35
CA GLY A 58 12.97 -11.77 -2.05
C GLY A 58 12.02 -10.74 -1.45
N HIS A 59 11.51 -11.05 -0.25
CA HIS A 59 10.52 -10.21 0.42
C HIS A 59 11.02 -8.78 0.67
N ARG A 60 10.15 -7.78 0.47
CA ARG A 60 10.49 -6.34 0.51
C ARG A 60 11.55 -5.90 -0.51
N GLY A 61 11.74 -6.70 -1.56
CA GLY A 61 12.66 -6.44 -2.66
C GLY A 61 11.98 -5.67 -3.81
N LEU A 62 12.13 -6.18 -5.03
CA LEU A 62 11.66 -5.56 -6.28
C LEU A 62 10.17 -5.20 -6.25
N THR A 63 9.30 -6.03 -5.67
CA THR A 63 7.86 -5.78 -5.61
C THR A 63 7.49 -4.55 -4.78
N HIS A 64 8.38 -4.11 -3.88
CA HIS A 64 8.19 -2.93 -3.04
C HIS A 64 8.88 -1.69 -3.63
N SER A 65 9.54 -1.82 -4.79
CA SER A 65 10.23 -0.72 -5.46
C SER A 65 9.26 0.29 -6.07
N ILE A 66 9.74 1.53 -6.22
CA ILE A 66 9.01 2.61 -6.91
C ILE A 66 8.79 2.22 -8.38
N LEU A 67 9.77 1.55 -9.00
CA LEU A 67 9.69 1.08 -10.37
C LEU A 67 8.56 0.06 -10.54
N PHE A 68 8.49 -0.94 -9.66
CA PHE A 68 7.42 -1.93 -9.69
C PHE A 68 6.06 -1.28 -9.52
N ALA A 69 5.91 -0.35 -8.57
CA ALA A 69 4.65 0.37 -8.37
C ALA A 69 4.21 1.12 -9.64
N ALA A 70 5.15 1.76 -10.36
CA ALA A 70 4.84 2.47 -11.60
C ALA A 70 4.41 1.53 -12.73
N ILE A 71 5.13 0.42 -12.93
CA ILE A 71 4.83 -0.59 -13.95
C ILE A 71 3.50 -1.30 -13.65
N TRP A 72 3.28 -1.69 -12.39
CA TRP A 72 2.05 -2.32 -11.93
C TRP A 72 0.84 -1.40 -12.18
N ALA A 73 0.95 -0.13 -11.79
CA ALA A 73 -0.10 0.86 -12.01
C ALA A 73 -0.41 1.07 -13.51
N LEU A 74 0.60 1.04 -14.39
CA LEU A 74 0.39 1.09 -15.85
C LEU A 74 -0.38 -0.14 -16.33
N GLY A 75 0.05 -1.34 -15.92
CA GLY A 75 -0.57 -2.61 -16.32
C GLY A 75 -2.03 -2.72 -15.87
N ILE A 76 -2.30 -2.48 -14.58
CA ILE A 76 -3.66 -2.55 -14.01
C ILE A 76 -4.54 -1.42 -14.56
N GLY A 77 -4.00 -0.21 -14.69
CA GLY A 77 -4.68 0.92 -15.30
C GLY A 77 -5.09 0.61 -16.74
N TYR A 78 -4.20 0.03 -17.54
CA TYR A 78 -4.49 -0.38 -18.90
C TYR A 78 -5.53 -1.52 -18.95
N LEU A 79 -5.37 -2.57 -18.14
CA LEU A 79 -6.23 -3.74 -18.18
C LEU A 79 -7.70 -3.42 -17.87
N PHE A 80 -7.95 -2.67 -16.80
CA PHE A 80 -9.30 -2.41 -16.31
C PHE A 80 -9.91 -1.09 -16.79
N TRP A 81 -9.07 -0.13 -17.23
CA TRP A 81 -9.52 1.23 -17.51
C TRP A 81 -9.10 1.76 -18.90
N ARG A 82 -8.63 0.91 -19.82
CA ARG A 82 -8.28 1.32 -21.21
C ARG A 82 -9.41 2.02 -21.97
N ASN A 83 -10.66 1.64 -21.71
CA ASN A 83 -11.83 2.15 -22.42
C ASN A 83 -12.41 3.43 -21.80
N VAL A 84 -11.82 3.94 -20.72
CA VAL A 84 -12.22 5.23 -20.17
C VAL A 84 -11.84 6.32 -21.16
N ASP A 85 -12.80 7.18 -21.49
CA ASP A 85 -12.59 8.35 -22.36
C ASP A 85 -11.47 9.20 -21.76
N ASN A 86 -10.46 9.54 -22.57
CA ASN A 86 -9.27 10.24 -22.08
C ASN A 86 -9.48 11.76 -21.93
N ARG A 87 -10.73 12.22 -22.06
CA ARG A 87 -11.12 13.58 -21.65
C ARG A 87 -10.66 13.83 -20.20
N ASP A 88 -10.20 15.05 -19.94
CA ASP A 88 -9.78 15.51 -18.61
C ASP A 88 -8.65 14.73 -17.93
N ARG A 89 -7.76 14.08 -18.70
CA ARG A 89 -6.57 13.36 -18.20
C ARG A 89 -6.92 12.27 -17.16
N ILE A 90 -8.11 11.70 -17.22
CA ILE A 90 -8.59 10.75 -16.20
C ILE A 90 -7.72 9.48 -16.11
N ARG A 91 -7.15 9.03 -17.23
CA ARG A 91 -6.22 7.88 -17.27
C ARG A 91 -4.98 8.14 -16.41
N TRP A 92 -4.42 9.35 -16.48
CA TRP A 92 -3.29 9.75 -15.64
C TRP A 92 -3.66 9.80 -14.16
N ARG A 93 -4.87 10.24 -13.82
CA ARG A 93 -5.35 10.26 -12.43
C ARG A 93 -5.55 8.85 -11.87
N ILE A 94 -6.06 7.93 -12.69
CA ILE A 94 -6.19 6.50 -12.35
C ILE A 94 -4.82 5.88 -12.14
N TRP A 95 -3.90 6.07 -13.10
CA TRP A 95 -2.53 5.58 -12.98
C TRP A 95 -1.85 6.11 -11.72
N PHE A 96 -1.90 7.43 -11.49
CA PHE A 96 -1.28 8.05 -10.33
C PHE A 96 -1.88 7.54 -9.01
N TYR A 97 -3.19 7.35 -8.96
CA TYR A 97 -3.84 6.75 -7.79
C TYR A 97 -3.35 5.32 -7.52
N LEU A 98 -3.33 4.46 -8.54
CA LEU A 98 -2.87 3.07 -8.41
C LEU A 98 -1.38 3.01 -8.03
N PHE A 99 -0.57 3.90 -8.61
CA PHE A 99 0.83 4.08 -8.25
C PHE A 99 0.97 4.43 -6.78
N LEU A 100 0.24 5.44 -6.28
CA LEU A 100 0.28 5.83 -4.87
C LEU A 100 -0.19 4.70 -3.95
N CYS A 101 -1.24 3.96 -4.30
CA CYS A 101 -1.69 2.81 -3.51
C CYS A 101 -0.60 1.75 -3.40
N THR A 102 0.01 1.37 -4.53
CA THR A 102 1.06 0.35 -4.56
C THR A 102 2.32 0.82 -3.84
N ALA A 103 2.77 2.05 -4.10
CA ALA A 103 3.96 2.63 -3.48
C ALA A 103 3.79 2.86 -1.96
N SER A 104 2.56 3.16 -1.51
CA SER A 104 2.26 3.33 -0.08
C SER A 104 2.57 2.08 0.73
N HIS A 105 2.52 0.91 0.10
CA HIS A 105 2.90 -0.36 0.72
C HIS A 105 4.34 -0.34 1.23
N GLY A 106 5.30 -0.10 0.33
CA GLY A 106 6.71 -0.01 0.66
C GLY A 106 7.01 1.11 1.65
N VAL A 107 6.31 2.25 1.55
CA VAL A 107 6.44 3.35 2.51
C VAL A 107 6.03 2.92 3.92
N LEU A 108 4.85 2.30 4.07
CA LEU A 108 4.38 1.82 5.38
C LEU A 108 5.30 0.74 5.93
N ASP A 109 5.79 -0.16 5.08
CA ASP A 109 6.75 -1.20 5.47
C ASP A 109 8.09 -0.62 5.95
N ALA A 110 8.55 0.47 5.34
CA ALA A 110 9.74 1.19 5.79
C ALA A 110 9.55 1.95 7.12
N MET A 111 8.29 2.17 7.55
CA MET A 111 7.94 2.74 8.87
C MET A 111 7.73 1.66 9.95
N THR A 112 7.94 0.39 9.61
CA THR A 112 7.79 -0.69 10.60
C THR A 112 8.98 -0.80 11.55
N THR A 113 8.72 -1.21 12.78
CA THR A 113 9.75 -1.41 13.83
C THR A 113 10.64 -2.64 13.60
N GLY A 114 10.38 -3.46 12.58
CA GLY A 114 11.17 -4.65 12.24
C GLY A 114 11.25 -4.96 10.74
N GLY A 115 11.76 -6.14 10.40
CA GLY A 115 12.09 -6.53 9.03
C GLY A 115 13.54 -6.18 8.64
N ARG A 116 13.88 -6.23 7.34
CA ARG A 116 15.23 -5.88 6.83
C ARG A 116 15.24 -4.67 5.89
N GLY A 117 14.29 -3.76 6.06
CA GLY A 117 14.12 -2.58 5.22
C GLY A 117 13.46 -2.90 3.87
N VAL A 118 13.27 -1.85 3.07
CA VAL A 118 12.57 -1.90 1.78
C VAL A 118 13.50 -1.47 0.65
N GLY A 119 13.56 -2.28 -0.42
CA GLY A 119 14.35 -1.99 -1.61
C GLY A 119 13.65 -1.03 -2.58
N PHE A 120 13.52 0.24 -2.22
CA PHE A 120 12.78 1.24 -3.01
C PHE A 120 13.33 1.43 -4.43
N PHE A 121 14.64 1.26 -4.61
CA PHE A 121 15.36 1.56 -5.85
C PHE A 121 15.81 0.31 -6.60
N ILE A 122 15.43 -0.90 -6.15
CA ILE A 122 15.69 -2.14 -6.89
C ILE A 122 15.00 -2.05 -8.26
N PRO A 123 15.67 -2.37 -9.38
CA PRO A 123 16.97 -3.07 -9.50
C PRO A 123 18.19 -2.15 -9.69
N LEU A 124 18.05 -0.83 -9.59
CA LEU A 124 19.15 0.12 -9.76
C LEU A 124 20.11 0.09 -8.56
N ASP A 125 19.54 -0.04 -7.37
CA ASP A 125 20.27 -0.16 -6.11
C ASP A 125 19.60 -1.25 -5.25
N ASN A 126 20.44 -2.13 -4.69
CA ASN A 126 20.00 -3.25 -3.85
C ASN A 126 19.95 -2.90 -2.36
N ASP A 127 20.30 -1.66 -1.99
CA ASP A 127 20.17 -1.16 -0.64
C ASP A 127 18.71 -1.17 -0.16
N ARG A 128 18.55 -1.35 1.15
CA ARG A 128 17.25 -1.44 1.80
C ARG A 128 17.13 -0.37 2.86
N TYR A 129 16.02 0.35 2.81
CA TYR A 129 15.84 1.54 3.59
C TYR A 129 14.71 1.37 4.61
N PHE A 130 14.94 1.91 5.78
CA PHE A 130 13.88 2.27 6.72
C PHE A 130 13.71 3.78 6.72
N LEU A 131 12.51 4.24 7.01
CA LEU A 131 12.28 5.65 7.30
C LEU A 131 12.77 5.98 8.71
N PRO A 132 13.15 7.24 8.99
CA PRO A 132 13.59 7.66 10.33
C PRO A 132 12.48 7.51 11.38
N TRP A 133 11.21 7.51 10.96
CA TRP A 133 10.05 7.38 11.85
C TRP A 133 9.48 5.96 11.77
N ARG A 134 9.79 5.15 12.79
CA ARG A 134 9.42 3.74 12.84
C ARG A 134 8.48 3.46 14.00
N PHE A 135 7.20 3.76 13.80
CA PHE A 135 6.18 3.66 14.85
C PHE A 135 5.13 2.57 14.57
N ILE A 136 5.16 1.97 13.38
CA ILE A 136 4.25 0.87 13.01
C ILE A 136 4.85 -0.42 13.56
N GLN A 137 4.13 -1.08 14.45
CA GLN A 137 4.58 -2.34 15.00
C GLN A 137 4.56 -3.41 13.92
N VAL A 138 5.66 -4.13 13.77
CA VAL A 138 5.77 -5.09 12.69
C VAL A 138 4.90 -6.33 12.95
N SER A 139 4.10 -6.72 11.96
CA SER A 139 3.25 -7.91 11.96
C SER A 139 4.05 -9.16 11.63
N PRO A 140 3.79 -10.30 12.31
CA PRO A 140 4.38 -11.58 11.94
C PRO A 140 3.74 -12.12 10.66
N ILE A 141 4.54 -12.65 9.73
CA ILE A 141 4.04 -13.28 8.49
C ILE A 141 3.26 -14.57 8.78
N ARG A 142 3.62 -15.29 9.85
CA ARG A 142 2.96 -16.56 10.21
C ARG A 142 1.59 -16.28 10.83
N ALA A 143 0.55 -16.85 10.24
CA ALA A 143 -0.83 -16.72 10.75
C ALA A 143 -0.97 -17.13 12.22
N SER A 144 -0.30 -18.21 12.66
CA SER A 144 -0.35 -18.65 14.07
C SER A 144 0.23 -17.62 15.05
N ALA A 145 1.24 -16.85 14.63
CA ALA A 145 1.80 -15.76 15.43
C ALA A 145 0.94 -14.48 15.33
N PHE A 146 0.24 -14.29 14.21
CA PHE A 146 -0.69 -13.18 14.02
C PHE A 146 -1.95 -13.32 14.89
N PHE A 147 -2.53 -14.52 14.99
CA PHE A 147 -3.70 -14.78 15.86
C PHE A 147 -3.30 -15.04 17.32
N SER A 148 -2.29 -14.30 17.82
CA SER A 148 -1.83 -14.34 19.20
C SER A 148 -2.02 -12.97 19.88
N GLU A 149 -1.75 -12.88 21.18
CA GLU A 149 -1.71 -11.59 21.89
C GLU A 149 -0.79 -10.56 21.22
N TYR A 150 0.29 -11.03 20.57
CA TYR A 150 1.19 -10.17 19.83
C TYR A 150 0.50 -9.51 18.64
N GLY A 151 -0.26 -10.26 17.84
CA GLY A 151 -0.95 -9.68 16.69
C GLY A 151 -2.10 -8.75 17.08
N LEU A 152 -2.75 -8.97 18.24
CA LEU A 152 -3.69 -7.99 18.79
C LEU A 152 -2.99 -6.66 19.13
N LYS A 153 -1.78 -6.71 19.70
CA LYS A 153 -0.96 -5.50 19.94
C LYS A 153 -0.59 -4.80 18.63
N VAL A 154 -0.22 -5.57 17.59
CA VAL A 154 0.05 -5.03 16.24
C VAL A 154 -1.18 -4.32 15.69
N LEU A 155 -2.34 -4.98 15.68
CA LEU A 155 -3.59 -4.38 15.18
C LEU A 155 -3.98 -3.12 15.96
N THR A 156 -3.75 -3.09 17.27
CA THR A 156 -4.02 -1.92 18.11
C THR A 156 -3.08 -0.77 17.77
N ASN A 157 -1.78 -1.05 17.60
CA ASN A 157 -0.80 -0.06 17.18
C ASN A 157 -1.12 0.48 15.78
N GLU A 158 -1.43 -0.38 14.81
CA GLU A 158 -1.81 0.01 13.46
C GLU A 158 -3.08 0.86 13.42
N PHE A 159 -4.07 0.52 14.26
CA PHE A 159 -5.29 1.30 14.41
C PHE A 159 -4.99 2.74 14.85
N VAL A 160 -4.15 2.90 15.88
CA VAL A 160 -3.80 4.22 16.43
C VAL A 160 -2.89 5.01 15.49
N THR A 161 -1.90 4.35 14.89
CA THR A 161 -0.83 5.03 14.15
C THR A 161 -1.15 5.26 12.67
N VAL A 162 -2.03 4.46 12.08
CA VAL A 162 -2.38 4.57 10.66
C VAL A 162 -3.88 4.80 10.48
N TRP A 163 -4.74 3.96 11.07
CA TRP A 163 -6.16 3.99 10.72
C TRP A 163 -6.83 5.25 11.24
N LEU A 164 -6.59 5.62 12.50
CA LEU A 164 -7.18 6.79 13.13
C LEU A 164 -6.78 8.10 12.41
N PRO A 165 -5.48 8.37 12.11
CA PRO A 165 -5.10 9.53 11.28
C PRO A 165 -5.77 9.55 9.91
N CYS A 166 -5.84 8.40 9.22
CA CYS A 166 -6.54 8.29 7.95
C CYS A 166 -8.04 8.61 8.08
N MET A 167 -8.72 8.10 9.11
CA MET A 167 -10.12 8.42 9.39
C MET A 167 -10.33 9.91 9.65
N ILE A 168 -9.45 10.55 10.42
CA ILE A 168 -9.49 12.00 10.69
C ILE A 168 -9.41 12.78 9.37
N VAL A 169 -8.44 12.46 8.51
CA VAL A 169 -8.30 13.09 7.18
C VAL A 169 -9.57 12.89 6.34
N MET A 170 -10.11 11.67 6.33
CA MET A 170 -11.35 11.37 5.60
C MET A 170 -12.54 12.22 6.09
N ILE A 171 -12.68 12.37 7.41
CA ILE A 171 -13.75 13.17 8.03
C ILE A 171 -13.56 14.65 7.70
N ILE A 172 -12.34 15.20 7.83
CA ILE A 172 -12.05 16.60 7.48
C ILE A 172 -12.40 16.88 6.02
N VAL A 173 -11.96 16.02 5.10
CA VAL A 173 -12.26 16.16 3.67
C VAL A 173 -13.77 16.06 3.41
N TRP A 174 -14.47 15.16 4.11
CA TRP A 174 -15.92 15.03 4.01
C TRP A 174 -16.62 16.30 4.51
N MET A 175 -16.25 16.84 5.67
CA MET A 175 -16.81 18.08 6.22
C MET A 175 -16.60 19.26 5.29
N PHE A 176 -15.36 19.45 4.80
CA PHE A 176 -15.04 20.51 3.85
C PHE A 176 -15.87 20.42 2.55
N ARG A 177 -16.16 19.20 2.09
CA ARG A 177 -17.02 18.99 0.92
C ARG A 177 -18.49 19.32 1.18
N GLN A 178 -19.00 19.08 2.38
CA GLN A 178 -20.37 19.48 2.73
C GLN A 178 -20.49 21.00 2.83
N TRP A 179 -19.49 21.65 3.44
CA TRP A 179 -19.46 23.10 3.56
C TRP A 179 -19.47 23.81 2.20
N ARG A 180 -18.70 23.33 1.20
CA ARG A 180 -18.73 23.90 -0.16
C ARG A 180 -20.03 23.67 -0.95
N LYS A 181 -20.94 22.83 -0.46
CA LYS A 181 -22.24 22.55 -1.10
C LYS A 181 -23.40 23.33 -0.48
N ALA A 182 -23.22 23.82 0.74
CA ALA A 182 -24.14 24.70 1.43
C ALA A 182 -23.94 26.14 0.94
#